data_AF-A0A953DWS8-F1
#
_entry.id   AF-A0A953DWS8-F1
#
_cell.length_a   1.000
_cell.length_b   1.000
_cell.length_c   1.000
_cell.angle_alpha   90.00
_cell.angle_beta   90.00
_cell.angle_gamma   90.00
#
_symmetry.space_group_name_H-M   'P 1'
#
loop_
_entity.id
_entity.type
_entity.pdbx_description
1 polymer ?
#
loop_
_entity_poly.entity_id
_entity_poly.type
_entity_poly.pdbx_seq_one_letter_code
_entity_poly.pdbx_strand_id
1 'polypeptide(L)'
;MARASNLTMCSFCGKSHAEVRKLIAGPGVYICDSCINVCKNILDKELTEDARRQSSSIRVPKPAEIRRALDQYVIGQEVAKKTLSVAVHNHYKRVLQPAVPVEGSAAFQPDPLADVEIEKSNILLIGPTGSGKTLLAKTLARILDVPFCIADATTLTEAGYVGEDVENIILRLLQNADYDVKRAEIGIVYIDEI
;
A
#
# COMPACT_ATOMS: atom_id res chain seq x y z
N MET A 1 -11.43 17.31 64.02
CA MET A 1 -11.71 17.42 62.56
C MET A 1 -10.44 17.00 61.82
N ALA A 2 -10.33 15.73 61.41
CA ALA A 2 -9.21 15.24 60.62
C ALA A 2 -9.45 15.61 59.14
N ARG A 3 -8.57 16.43 58.56
CA ARG A 3 -8.64 16.78 57.13
C ARG A 3 -8.24 15.56 56.30
N ALA A 4 -9.14 15.10 55.43
CA ALA A 4 -8.83 14.11 54.41
C ALA A 4 -7.76 14.68 53.46
N SER A 5 -6.59 14.06 53.44
CA SER A 5 -5.56 14.29 52.44
C SER A 5 -6.09 13.85 51.08
N ASN A 6 -6.45 14.81 50.22
CA ASN A 6 -6.75 14.54 48.81
C ASN A 6 -5.47 14.03 48.13
N LEU A 7 -5.26 12.72 48.15
CA LEU A 7 -4.15 12.06 47.50
C LEU A 7 -4.44 12.07 45.99
N THR A 8 -3.81 13.00 45.27
CA THR A 8 -3.94 13.08 43.82
C THR A 8 -3.23 11.89 43.18
N MET A 9 -4.02 11.02 42.56
CA MET A 9 -3.57 9.77 41.93
C MET A 9 -3.89 9.77 40.45
N CYS A 10 -3.03 9.15 39.65
CA CYS A 10 -3.25 8.94 38.23
C CYS A 10 -4.45 8.02 38.00
N SER A 11 -5.42 8.47 37.20
CA SER A 11 -6.64 7.71 36.88
C SER A 11 -6.39 6.48 36.00
N PHE A 12 -5.21 6.36 35.38
CA PHE A 12 -4.86 5.24 34.49
C PHE A 12 -4.05 4.14 35.18
N CYS A 13 -3.07 4.49 36.01
CA CYS A 13 -2.17 3.52 36.65
C CYS A 13 -2.24 3.49 38.18
N GLY A 14 -3.06 4.35 38.80
CA GLY A 14 -3.26 4.41 40.25
C GLY A 14 -2.10 5.00 41.06
N LYS A 15 -0.97 5.35 40.42
CA LYS A 15 0.20 5.92 41.10
C LYS A 15 -0.08 7.32 41.64
N SER A 16 0.42 7.60 42.83
CA SER A 16 0.35 8.90 43.48
C SER A 16 1.33 9.90 42.87
N HIS A 17 1.13 11.20 43.13
CA HIS A 17 2.06 12.26 42.70
C HIS A 17 3.52 12.03 43.16
N ALA A 18 3.75 11.30 44.26
CA ALA A 18 5.11 11.01 44.74
C ALA A 18 5.84 9.93 43.92
N GLU A 19 5.10 9.08 43.20
CA GLU A 19 5.63 7.93 42.46
C GLU A 19 5.87 8.23 40.98
N VAL A 20 5.48 9.41 40.52
CA VAL A 20 5.55 9.82 39.11
C VAL A 20 6.28 11.15 38.98
N ARG A 21 6.93 11.36 37.83
CA ARG A 21 7.75 12.56 37.64
C ARG A 21 6.89 13.79 37.39
N LYS A 22 5.77 13.63 36.69
CA LYS A 22 4.76 14.66 36.50
C LYS A 22 3.36 14.05 36.52
N LEU A 23 2.45 14.74 37.19
CA LEU A 23 1.02 14.46 37.16
C LEU A 23 0.30 15.67 36.57
N ILE A 24 -0.48 15.45 35.52
CA ILE A 24 -1.21 16.47 34.78
C ILE A 24 -2.69 16.37 35.15
N ALA A 25 -3.27 17.50 35.53
CA ALA A 25 -4.66 17.60 35.95
C ALA A 25 -5.55 18.01 34.76
N GLY A 26 -6.68 17.33 34.62
CA GLY A 26 -7.80 17.71 33.77
C GLY A 26 -9.09 17.89 34.59
N PRO A 27 -10.23 18.17 33.95
CA PRO A 27 -11.51 18.31 34.63
C PRO A 27 -11.92 17.01 35.34
N GLY A 28 -11.65 16.92 36.64
CA GLY A 28 -11.98 15.75 37.47
C GLY A 28 -11.10 14.52 37.26
N VAL A 29 -10.00 14.61 36.50
CA VAL A 29 -9.12 13.48 36.16
C VAL A 29 -7.64 13.85 36.26
N TYR A 30 -6.78 12.87 36.47
CA TYR A 30 -5.32 13.08 36.48
C TYR A 30 -4.61 12.00 35.67
N ILE A 31 -3.58 12.39 34.92
CA ILE A 31 -2.76 11.46 34.12
C ILE A 31 -1.27 11.72 34.36
N CYS A 32 -0.47 10.66 34.51
CA CYS A 32 0.97 10.79 34.72
C CYS A 32 1.76 10.73 33.40
N ASP A 33 3.00 11.21 33.45
CA ASP A 33 3.93 11.20 32.32
C ASP A 33 4.17 9.80 31.73
N SER A 34 4.24 8.78 32.58
CA SER A 34 4.39 7.39 32.14
C SER A 34 3.19 6.92 31.30
N CYS A 35 1.97 7.22 31.73
CA CYS A 35 0.76 6.83 30.99
C CYS A 35 0.67 7.58 29.66
N ILE A 36 1.06 8.86 29.63
CA ILE A 36 1.12 9.64 28.38
C ILE A 36 2.07 9.00 27.38
N ASN A 37 3.26 8.57 27.82
CA ASN A 37 4.21 7.92 26.92
C ASN A 37 3.69 6.59 26.37
N VAL A 38 2.99 5.80 27.20
CA VAL A 38 2.37 4.53 26.74
C VAL A 38 1.25 4.82 25.73
N CYS A 39 0.33 5.73 26.05
CA CYS A 39 -0.75 6.13 25.14
C CYS A 39 -0.19 6.71 23.83
N LYS A 40 0.86 7.53 23.92
CA LYS A 40 1.54 8.09 22.75
C LYS A 40 2.15 6.99 21.88
N ASN A 41 2.84 6.01 22.46
CA ASN A 41 3.42 4.91 21.69
C ASN A 41 2.36 4.03 21.00
N ILE A 42 1.18 3.87 21.59
CA ILE A 42 0.06 3.16 20.97
C ILE A 42 -0.50 3.99 19.81
N LEU A 43 -0.78 5.27 20.06
CA LEU A 43 -1.28 6.20 19.03
C LEU A 43 -0.30 6.34 17.87
N ASP A 44 1.00 6.49 18.14
CA ASP A 44 2.02 6.61 17.10
C ASP A 44 2.06 5.34 16.23
N LYS A 45 1.85 4.14 16.81
CA LYS A 45 1.76 2.89 16.02
C LYS A 45 0.54 2.88 15.12
N GLU A 46 -0.64 3.19 15.65
CA GLU A 46 -1.89 3.24 14.88
C GLU A 46 -1.81 4.30 13.77
N LEU A 47 -1.32 5.50 14.09
CA LEU A 47 -1.11 6.58 13.12
C LEU A 47 -0.06 6.22 12.06
N THR A 48 0.96 5.41 12.39
CA THR A 48 1.93 4.94 11.40
C THR A 48 1.33 3.89 10.48
N GLU A 49 0.48 3.00 11.00
CA GLU A 49 -0.26 2.03 10.19
C GLU A 49 -1.31 2.71 9.30
N ASP A 50 -2.03 3.70 9.82
CA ASP A 50 -2.97 4.50 9.05
C ASP A 50 -2.25 5.42 8.06
N ALA A 51 -1.09 5.98 8.38
CA ALA A 51 -0.27 6.73 7.43
C ALA A 51 0.27 5.84 6.31
N ARG A 52 0.61 4.57 6.57
CA ARG A 52 0.93 3.58 5.52
C ARG A 52 -0.28 3.24 4.65
N ARG A 53 -1.48 3.26 5.22
CA ARG A 53 -2.73 3.10 4.46
C ARG A 53 -3.09 4.34 3.64
N GLN A 54 -2.83 5.54 4.18
CA GLN A 54 -3.21 6.83 3.61
C GLN A 54 -2.14 7.50 2.74
N SER A 55 -0.88 7.05 2.77
CA SER A 55 0.16 7.57 1.87
C SER A 55 -0.07 7.04 0.46
N SER A 56 -1.03 7.64 -0.22
CA SER A 56 -1.37 7.50 -1.64
C SER A 56 -0.28 8.05 -2.58
N SER A 57 0.99 7.91 -2.20
CA SER A 57 2.11 8.11 -3.11
C SER A 57 2.92 6.82 -3.14
N ILE A 58 2.53 5.91 -4.05
CA ILE A 58 3.41 4.82 -4.45
C ILE A 58 4.70 5.48 -4.91
N ARG A 59 5.78 5.31 -4.15
CA ARG A 59 7.10 5.71 -4.61
C ARG A 59 7.49 4.74 -5.72
N VAL A 60 7.35 5.15 -6.97
CA VAL A 60 7.72 4.29 -8.10
C VAL A 60 9.24 4.07 -8.10
N PRO A 61 9.72 2.86 -7.79
CA PRO A 61 11.15 2.57 -7.78
C PRO A 61 11.73 2.66 -9.19
N LYS A 62 13.03 2.97 -9.29
CA LYS A 62 13.70 3.00 -10.60
C LYS A 62 13.78 1.58 -11.19
N PRO A 63 13.81 1.40 -12.52
CA PRO A 63 13.90 0.07 -13.12
C PRO A 63 15.09 -0.76 -12.61
N ALA A 64 16.23 -0.12 -12.32
CA ALA A 64 17.39 -0.79 -11.75
C ALA A 64 17.14 -1.32 -10.32
N GLU A 65 16.33 -0.61 -9.52
CA GLU A 65 15.97 -1.02 -8.16
C GLU A 65 14.99 -2.19 -8.20
N ILE A 66 13.98 -2.13 -9.09
CA ILE A 66 13.03 -3.24 -9.30
C ILE A 66 13.79 -4.50 -9.71
N ARG A 67 14.68 -4.40 -10.72
CA ARG A 67 15.50 -5.53 -11.18
C ARG A 67 16.34 -6.10 -10.03
N ARG A 68 17.03 -5.26 -9.27
CA ARG A 68 17.86 -5.70 -8.14
C ARG A 68 17.05 -6.42 -7.07
N ALA A 69 15.82 -5.97 -6.82
CA ALA A 69 14.92 -6.65 -5.88
C ALA A 69 14.42 -7.98 -6.44
N LEU A 70 14.07 -8.05 -7.74
CA LEU A 70 13.72 -9.31 -8.41
C LEU A 70 14.89 -10.32 -8.38
N ASP A 71 16.13 -9.86 -8.53
CA ASP A 71 17.34 -10.69 -8.50
C ASP A 71 17.52 -11.45 -7.17
N GLN A 72 16.97 -10.95 -6.07
CA GLN A 72 17.03 -11.62 -4.76
C GLN A 72 16.15 -12.87 -4.68
N TYR A 73 15.14 -13.00 -5.54
CA TYR A 73 14.16 -14.08 -5.49
C TYR A 73 14.12 -14.92 -6.78
N VAL A 74 14.45 -14.34 -7.93
CA VAL A 74 14.40 -15.01 -9.24
C VAL A 74 15.77 -15.03 -9.88
N ILE A 75 16.36 -16.23 -9.92
CA ILE A 75 17.69 -16.46 -10.49
C ILE A 75 17.57 -16.60 -12.02
N GLY A 76 18.45 -15.91 -12.76
CA GLY A 76 18.41 -15.85 -14.23
C GLY A 76 17.22 -15.02 -14.73
N GLN A 77 16.71 -15.30 -15.95
CA GLN A 77 15.61 -14.54 -16.56
C GLN A 77 15.91 -13.04 -16.75
N GLU A 78 17.15 -12.70 -17.11
CA GLU A 78 17.63 -11.30 -17.20
C GLU A 78 16.80 -10.42 -18.13
N VAL A 79 16.39 -10.95 -19.28
CA VAL A 79 15.56 -10.24 -20.26
C VAL A 79 14.19 -9.92 -19.65
N ALA A 80 13.53 -10.93 -19.05
CA ALA A 80 12.22 -10.76 -18.43
C ALA A 80 12.27 -9.75 -17.27
N LYS A 81 13.27 -9.84 -16.37
CA LYS A 81 13.44 -8.90 -15.26
C LYS A 81 13.65 -7.47 -15.75
N LYS A 82 14.48 -7.27 -16.79
CA LYS A 82 14.69 -5.94 -17.38
C LYS A 82 13.41 -5.38 -17.99
N THR A 83 12.70 -6.16 -18.80
CA THR A 83 11.45 -5.74 -19.45
C THR A 83 10.37 -5.41 -18.43
N LEU A 84 10.14 -6.29 -17.46
CA LEU A 84 9.19 -6.07 -16.35
C LEU A 84 9.52 -4.79 -15.60
N SER A 85 10.79 -4.59 -15.24
CA SER A 85 11.21 -3.41 -14.47
C SER A 85 10.93 -2.09 -15.20
N VAL A 86 11.12 -2.05 -16.52
CA VAL A 86 10.83 -0.85 -17.33
C VAL A 86 9.32 -0.67 -17.50
N ALA A 87 8.61 -1.73 -17.89
CA ALA A 87 7.18 -1.68 -18.15
C ALA A 87 6.40 -1.23 -16.92
N VAL A 88 6.73 -1.78 -15.75
CA VAL A 88 6.09 -1.47 -14.47
C VAL A 88 6.41 -0.06 -14.00
N HIS A 89 7.67 0.35 -14.10
CA HIS A 89 8.07 1.72 -13.79
C HIS A 89 7.27 2.73 -14.61
N ASN A 90 7.15 2.50 -15.92
CA ASN A 90 6.37 3.36 -16.81
C ASN A 90 4.87 3.30 -16.48
N HIS A 91 4.33 2.12 -16.19
CA HIS A 91 2.93 1.93 -15.82
C HIS A 91 2.56 2.76 -14.59
N TYR A 92 3.33 2.65 -13.49
CA TYR A 92 3.03 3.40 -12.27
C TYR A 92 3.34 4.89 -12.39
N LYS A 93 4.36 5.29 -13.16
CA LYS A 93 4.54 6.71 -13.49
C LYS A 93 3.32 7.31 -14.19
N ARG A 94 2.71 6.56 -15.10
CA ARG A 94 1.49 6.96 -15.80
C ARG A 94 0.28 7.01 -14.87
N VAL A 95 0.07 5.98 -14.04
CA VAL A 95 -1.09 5.93 -13.12
C VAL A 95 -1.04 7.04 -12.07
N LEU A 96 0.15 7.44 -11.64
CA LEU A 96 0.34 8.51 -10.65
C LEU A 96 0.48 9.91 -11.26
N GLN A 97 0.51 10.04 -12.58
CA GLN A 97 0.45 11.36 -13.20
C GLN A 97 -0.93 11.95 -12.88
N PRO A 98 -0.99 13.16 -12.29
CA PRO A 98 -2.26 13.82 -12.08
C PRO A 98 -2.91 14.05 -13.45
N ALA A 99 -4.09 13.46 -13.65
CA ALA A 99 -4.97 13.88 -14.72
C ALA A 99 -5.36 15.33 -14.42
N VAL A 100 -4.91 16.27 -15.25
CA VAL A 100 -5.20 17.71 -15.22
C VAL A 100 -4.35 18.54 -14.23
N PRO A 101 -3.78 19.70 -14.67
CA PRO A 101 -3.12 20.65 -13.78
C PRO A 101 -4.12 21.17 -12.75
N VAL A 102 -3.69 21.26 -11.50
CA VAL A 102 -4.43 21.95 -10.45
C VAL A 102 -4.65 23.40 -10.90
N GLU A 103 -5.91 23.79 -11.12
CA GLU A 103 -6.30 25.19 -11.30
C GLU A 103 -5.80 25.98 -10.08
N GLY A 104 -4.68 26.70 -10.24
CA GLY A 104 -4.10 27.50 -9.16
C GLY A 104 -2.56 27.54 -9.11
N SER A 105 -1.83 26.68 -9.82
CA SER A 105 -0.37 26.85 -9.93
C SER A 105 -0.04 27.86 -11.04
N ALA A 106 0.37 29.05 -10.62
CA ALA A 106 0.77 30.18 -11.47
C ALA A 106 2.06 29.92 -12.28
N ALA A 107 2.00 29.00 -13.25
CA ALA A 107 3.02 28.83 -14.27
C ALA A 107 2.35 28.90 -15.66
N PHE A 108 2.51 30.05 -16.31
CA PHE A 108 2.08 30.36 -17.68
C PHE A 108 2.91 29.58 -18.72
N GLN A 109 2.85 28.25 -18.71
CA GLN A 109 3.27 27.43 -19.85
C GLN A 109 2.24 26.33 -20.04
N PRO A 110 1.51 26.30 -21.18
CA PRO A 110 0.73 25.11 -21.52
C PRO A 110 1.72 23.94 -21.57
N ASP A 111 1.47 22.91 -20.76
CA ASP A 111 2.23 21.67 -20.84
C ASP A 111 2.05 21.12 -22.27
N PRO A 112 3.11 21.08 -23.11
CA PRO A 112 3.00 20.65 -24.51
C PRO A 112 2.63 19.17 -24.66
N LEU A 113 2.42 18.46 -23.55
CA LEU A 113 2.02 17.06 -23.48
C LEU A 113 0.68 16.87 -22.73
N ALA A 114 -0.08 17.94 -22.45
CA ALA A 114 -1.35 17.86 -21.72
C ALA A 114 -2.42 16.99 -22.42
N ASP A 115 -2.30 16.83 -23.73
CA ASP A 115 -3.15 16.02 -24.61
C ASP A 115 -2.56 14.63 -24.93
N VAL A 116 -1.39 14.29 -24.40
CA VAL A 116 -0.74 13.01 -24.65
C VAL A 116 -1.32 11.93 -23.74
N GLU A 117 -2.24 11.15 -24.29
CA GLU A 117 -2.77 9.95 -23.65
C GLU A 117 -1.74 8.81 -23.72
N ILE A 118 -1.26 8.37 -22.56
CA ILE A 118 -0.38 7.20 -22.48
C ILE A 118 -1.24 5.93 -22.39
N GLU A 119 -1.10 5.04 -23.36
CA GLU A 119 -1.78 3.76 -23.37
C GLU A 119 -1.29 2.83 -22.25
N LYS A 120 -2.19 1.98 -21.74
CA LYS A 120 -1.84 0.94 -20.76
C LYS A 120 -1.05 -0.18 -21.45
N SER A 121 0.19 -0.39 -21.02
CA SER A 121 0.98 -1.55 -21.45
C SER A 121 0.73 -2.75 -20.53
N ASN A 122 -0.05 -3.72 -21.00
CA ASN A 122 -0.13 -5.05 -20.37
C ASN A 122 1.10 -5.88 -20.73
N ILE A 123 1.40 -6.91 -19.95
CA ILE A 123 2.62 -7.72 -20.11
C ILE A 123 2.22 -9.18 -20.34
N LEU A 124 2.76 -9.78 -21.41
CA LEU A 124 2.67 -11.20 -21.68
C LEU A 124 4.00 -11.87 -21.32
N LEU A 125 3.98 -12.86 -20.42
CA LEU A 125 5.17 -13.61 -20.01
C LEU A 125 5.17 -15.00 -20.66
N ILE A 126 6.05 -15.20 -21.63
CA ILE A 126 6.20 -16.48 -22.33
C ILE A 126 7.42 -17.22 -21.76
N GLY A 127 7.24 -18.50 -21.41
CA GLY A 127 8.32 -19.36 -20.98
C GLY A 127 7.82 -20.73 -20.51
N PRO A 128 8.74 -21.72 -20.37
CA PRO A 128 8.37 -23.08 -19.99
C PRO A 128 7.75 -23.14 -18.58
N THR A 129 7.14 -24.28 -18.26
CA THR A 129 6.68 -24.56 -16.90
C THR A 129 7.87 -24.53 -15.92
N GLY A 130 7.63 -24.06 -14.70
CA GLY A 130 8.67 -23.99 -13.66
C GLY A 130 9.76 -22.92 -13.85
N SER A 131 9.69 -22.05 -14.86
CA SER A 131 10.69 -20.99 -15.09
C SER A 131 10.60 -19.77 -14.16
N GLY A 132 9.60 -19.74 -13.28
CA GLY A 132 9.40 -18.67 -12.29
C GLY A 132 8.48 -17.52 -12.72
N LYS A 133 7.64 -17.69 -13.75
CA LYS A 133 6.66 -16.67 -14.21
C LYS A 133 5.78 -16.15 -13.06
N THR A 134 5.11 -17.05 -12.36
CA THR A 134 4.25 -16.73 -11.22
C THR A 134 5.04 -16.13 -10.05
N LEU A 135 6.31 -16.54 -9.86
CA LEU A 135 7.19 -15.98 -8.82
C LEU A 135 7.63 -14.55 -9.15
N LEU A 136 7.89 -14.23 -10.43
CA LEU A 136 8.19 -12.87 -10.88
C LEU A 136 7.01 -11.94 -10.56
N ALA A 137 5.78 -12.32 -10.93
CA ALA A 137 4.58 -11.51 -10.67
C ALA A 137 4.34 -11.29 -9.17
N LYS A 138 4.39 -12.35 -8.35
CA LYS A 138 4.24 -12.26 -6.88
C LYS A 138 5.32 -11.38 -6.24
N THR A 139 6.55 -11.49 -6.70
CA THR A 139 7.67 -10.71 -6.13
C THR A 139 7.55 -9.24 -6.52
N LEU A 140 7.13 -8.95 -7.75
CA LEU A 140 6.89 -7.59 -8.21
C LEU A 140 5.83 -6.89 -7.38
N ALA A 141 4.69 -7.54 -7.11
CA ALA A 141 3.65 -6.98 -6.26
C ALA A 141 4.15 -6.66 -4.84
N ARG A 142 4.94 -7.57 -4.25
CA ARG A 142 5.56 -7.34 -2.92
C ARG A 142 6.55 -6.17 -2.92
N ILE A 143 7.31 -5.96 -3.99
CA ILE A 143 8.26 -4.85 -4.10
C ILE A 143 7.52 -3.50 -4.15
N LEU A 144 6.36 -3.47 -4.79
CA LEU A 144 5.58 -2.25 -5.02
C LEU A 144 4.54 -1.96 -3.93
N ASP A 145 4.31 -2.92 -3.03
CA ASP A 145 3.30 -2.85 -1.96
C ASP A 145 1.89 -2.56 -2.49
N VAL A 146 1.52 -3.28 -3.57
CA VAL A 146 0.22 -3.13 -4.24
C VAL A 146 -0.62 -4.41 -4.10
N PRO A 147 -1.97 -4.29 -4.10
CA PRO A 147 -2.86 -5.46 -4.13
C PRO A 147 -2.55 -6.36 -5.32
N PHE A 148 -2.63 -7.68 -5.10
CA PHE A 148 -2.26 -8.66 -6.11
C PHE A 148 -3.30 -9.77 -6.19
N CYS A 149 -3.75 -10.11 -7.39
CA CYS A 149 -4.66 -11.22 -7.63
C CYS A 149 -4.08 -12.17 -8.67
N ILE A 150 -4.26 -13.47 -8.44
CA ILE A 150 -3.96 -14.53 -9.41
C ILE A 150 -5.29 -15.10 -9.91
N ALA A 151 -5.39 -15.27 -11.22
CA ALA A 151 -6.48 -15.97 -11.88
C ALA A 151 -5.90 -17.00 -12.84
N ASP A 152 -6.63 -18.10 -13.05
CA ASP A 152 -6.29 -19.14 -14.02
C ASP A 152 -7.24 -18.99 -15.22
N ALA A 153 -6.70 -18.72 -16.41
CA ALA A 153 -7.50 -18.49 -17.60
C ALA A 153 -8.35 -19.71 -17.98
N THR A 154 -7.93 -20.93 -17.65
CA THR A 154 -8.68 -22.16 -17.97
C THR A 154 -10.01 -22.27 -17.23
N THR A 155 -10.16 -21.54 -16.11
CA THR A 155 -11.37 -21.53 -15.29
C THR A 155 -12.38 -20.48 -15.72
N LEU A 156 -11.98 -19.57 -16.61
CA LEU A 156 -12.84 -18.52 -17.13
C LEU A 156 -13.74 -19.08 -18.21
N THR A 157 -15.04 -18.96 -18.00
CA THR A 157 -16.05 -19.40 -18.95
C THR A 157 -16.82 -18.20 -19.49
N GLU A 158 -17.37 -18.32 -20.70
CA GLU A 158 -18.25 -17.29 -21.26
C GLU A 158 -19.46 -17.02 -20.34
N ALA A 159 -19.98 -15.79 -20.38
CA ALA A 159 -21.07 -15.34 -19.52
C ALA A 159 -22.25 -16.30 -19.55
N GLY A 160 -22.69 -16.77 -18.38
CA GLY A 160 -23.83 -17.67 -18.23
C GLY A 160 -23.50 -19.17 -18.27
N TYR A 161 -22.23 -19.56 -18.33
CA TYR A 161 -21.79 -20.94 -18.12
C TYR A 161 -21.24 -21.16 -16.71
N VAL A 162 -21.14 -22.42 -16.26
CA VAL A 162 -20.60 -22.78 -14.94
C VAL A 162 -19.07 -22.59 -14.95
N GLY A 163 -18.57 -21.54 -14.31
CA GLY A 163 -17.15 -21.22 -14.20
C GLY A 163 -16.87 -19.98 -13.35
N GLU A 164 -15.61 -19.54 -13.31
CA GLU A 164 -15.22 -18.31 -12.61
C GLU A 164 -15.48 -17.09 -13.52
N ASP A 165 -16.26 -16.12 -13.03
CA ASP A 165 -16.50 -14.85 -13.74
C ASP A 165 -15.29 -13.91 -13.63
N VAL A 166 -15.05 -13.11 -14.66
CA VAL A 166 -14.04 -12.05 -14.69
C VAL A 166 -14.28 -11.05 -13.55
N GLU A 167 -15.54 -10.81 -13.17
CA GLU A 167 -15.90 -9.94 -12.04
C GLU A 167 -15.33 -10.46 -10.71
N ASN A 168 -15.23 -11.79 -10.54
CA ASN A 168 -14.67 -12.38 -9.33
C ASN A 168 -13.17 -12.09 -9.19
N ILE A 169 -12.42 -11.95 -10.29
CA ILE A 169 -11.01 -11.56 -10.25
C ILE A 169 -10.88 -10.16 -9.65
N ILE A 170 -11.71 -9.22 -10.08
CA ILE A 170 -11.70 -7.85 -9.57
C ILE A 170 -12.19 -7.80 -8.13
N LEU A 171 -13.21 -8.58 -7.78
CA LEU A 171 -13.66 -8.71 -6.39
C LEU A 171 -12.54 -9.21 -5.47
N ARG A 172 -11.78 -10.23 -5.89
CA ARG A 172 -10.61 -10.72 -5.15
C ARG A 172 -9.52 -9.65 -5.03
N LEU A 173 -9.26 -8.89 -6.10
CA LEU A 173 -8.31 -7.78 -6.03
C LEU A 173 -8.75 -6.70 -5.04
N LEU A 174 -10.04 -6.36 -5.02
CA LEU A 174 -10.63 -5.41 -4.09
C LEU A 174 -10.57 -5.91 -2.63
N GLN A 175 -10.82 -7.20 -2.40
CA GLN A 175 -10.63 -7.83 -1.10
C GLN A 175 -9.17 -7.74 -0.64
N ASN A 176 -8.22 -8.00 -1.54
CA ASN A 176 -6.78 -7.86 -1.26
C ASN A 176 -6.34 -6.39 -1.09
N ALA A 177 -7.21 -5.44 -1.42
CA ALA A 177 -7.04 -4.01 -1.19
C ALA A 177 -7.78 -3.52 0.06
N ASP A 178 -8.25 -4.41 0.95
CA ASP A 178 -9.08 -4.06 2.11
C ASP A 178 -10.33 -3.23 1.75
N TYR A 179 -10.91 -3.51 0.58
CA TYR A 179 -12.04 -2.76 0.00
C TYR A 179 -11.76 -1.29 -0.33
N ASP A 180 -10.49 -0.88 -0.39
CA ASP A 180 -10.09 0.43 -0.89
C ASP A 180 -10.00 0.43 -2.42
N VAL A 181 -10.94 1.15 -3.05
CA VAL A 181 -11.02 1.28 -4.51
C VAL A 181 -9.75 1.91 -5.09
N LYS A 182 -9.19 2.95 -4.46
CA LYS A 182 -7.99 3.63 -4.96
C LYS A 182 -6.77 2.73 -4.89
N ARG A 183 -6.69 1.87 -3.87
CA ARG A 183 -5.65 0.83 -3.79
C ARG A 183 -5.87 -0.28 -4.82
N ALA A 184 -7.12 -0.66 -5.08
CA ALA A 184 -7.43 -1.67 -6.09
C ALA A 184 -7.07 -1.20 -7.52
N GLU A 185 -7.26 0.09 -7.83
CA GLU A 185 -6.92 0.70 -9.13
C GLU A 185 -5.43 0.61 -9.49
N ILE A 186 -4.56 0.58 -8.48
CA ILE A 186 -3.10 0.44 -8.63
C ILE A 186 -2.63 -1.02 -8.48
N GLY A 187 -3.56 -1.97 -8.36
CA GLY A 187 -3.28 -3.39 -8.15
C GLY A 187 -2.76 -4.12 -9.40
N ILE A 188 -2.19 -5.30 -9.18
CA ILE A 188 -1.69 -6.18 -10.23
C ILE A 188 -2.60 -7.41 -10.34
N VAL A 189 -3.09 -7.68 -11.54
CA VAL A 189 -3.77 -8.92 -11.90
C VAL A 189 -2.81 -9.77 -12.71
N TYR A 190 -2.56 -11.01 -12.28
CA TYR A 190 -1.79 -12.00 -13.01
C TYR A 190 -2.72 -13.14 -13.45
N ILE A 191 -2.77 -13.36 -14.76
CA ILE A 191 -3.56 -14.44 -15.38
C ILE A 191 -2.56 -15.52 -15.82
N ASP A 192 -2.64 -16.70 -15.22
CA ASP A 192 -1.84 -17.88 -15.58
C ASP A 192 -2.61 -18.76 -16.60
N GLU A 193 -1.89 -19.68 -17.24
CA GLU A 193 -2.46 -20.67 -18.19
C GLU A 193 -3.25 -20.06 -19.38
N ILE A 194 -2.74 -18.93 -19.92
CA ILE A 194 -3.25 -18.29 -21.15
C ILE A 194 -2.83 -19.02 -22.44
#